data_AF-A0A5N6INL4-F1
#
_entry.id   AF-A0A5N6INL4-F1
#
_cell.length_a   1.000
_cell.length_b   1.000
_cell.length_c   1.000
_cell.angle_alpha   90.00
_cell.angle_beta   90.00
_cell.angle_gamma   90.00
#
_symmetry.space_group_name_H-M   'P 1'
#
loop_
_entity.id
_entity.type
_entity.pdbx_description
1 polymer ?
#
loop_
_entity_poly.entity_id
_entity_poly.type
_entity_poly.pdbx_seq_one_letter_code
_entity_poly.pdbx_strand_id
1 'polypeptide(L)'
;MRTMDVLTTVANNGTVSFERLYCTKTERTPIPIDKVLNKPSGYCFVFQNPLDLHKLLEDPDPASVAICQGMKKLRFDLLQLIARDKLTFREALDGKFKSVDLRALMVNWRMACRNIPKDHGLEELTFDLSSAKELCKLHVVSSTVQLISTTLVLKAAQNLRCWIQGLSNMNRWETCHVQMALLSKFSDVHEMMRLCGKLNISGVGISTQSNTRSELWGDEKHNSSSSSAPPESLRLQPSVYKSKD
;
A
#
# COMPACT_ATOMS: atom_id res chain seq x y z
N MET A 1 -5.10 -1.78 -18.38
CA MET A 1 -4.10 -2.87 -18.39
C MET A 1 -3.70 -3.15 -16.95
N ARG A 2 -3.69 -4.41 -16.48
CA ARG A 2 -3.29 -4.73 -15.09
C ARG A 2 -1.77 -4.59 -14.95
N THR A 3 -1.32 -3.74 -14.03
CA THR A 3 0.10 -3.65 -13.64
C THR A 3 0.52 -4.90 -12.87
N MET A 4 1.77 -5.33 -13.04
CA MET A 4 2.34 -6.46 -12.29
C MET A 4 3.32 -5.97 -11.24
N ASP A 5 3.20 -6.46 -10.01
CA ASP A 5 4.13 -6.15 -8.94
C ASP A 5 5.41 -6.97 -9.10
N VAL A 6 6.56 -6.30 -9.06
CA VAL A 6 7.88 -6.92 -9.18
C VAL A 6 8.76 -6.48 -8.04
N LEU A 7 9.18 -7.43 -7.20
CA LEU A 7 10.22 -7.18 -6.24
C LEU A 7 11.51 -6.91 -7.00
N THR A 8 12.11 -5.77 -6.71
CA THR A 8 13.36 -5.31 -7.31
C THR A 8 14.46 -5.43 -6.28
N THR A 9 15.55 -6.11 -6.63
CA THR A 9 16.75 -6.20 -5.81
C THR A 9 17.97 -5.86 -6.65
N VAL A 10 18.99 -5.27 -6.02
CA VAL A 10 20.22 -4.87 -6.69
C VAL A 10 21.42 -5.46 -5.95
N ALA A 11 22.06 -6.42 -6.59
CA ALA A 11 23.25 -7.06 -6.05
C ALA A 11 24.42 -6.06 -5.93
N ASN A 12 25.43 -6.40 -5.12
CA ASN A 12 26.57 -5.50 -4.87
C ASN A 12 27.43 -5.24 -6.12
N ASN A 13 27.33 -6.11 -7.13
CA ASN A 13 27.97 -5.92 -8.43
C ASN A 13 27.11 -5.10 -9.41
N GLY A 14 26.03 -4.47 -8.93
CA GLY A 14 25.09 -3.67 -9.74
C GLY A 14 24.03 -4.51 -10.47
N THR A 15 24.05 -5.84 -10.41
CA THR A 15 23.08 -6.67 -11.13
C THR A 15 21.68 -6.48 -10.55
N VAL A 16 20.76 -5.98 -11.38
CA VAL A 16 19.34 -5.85 -11.04
C VAL A 16 18.60 -7.15 -11.32
N SER A 17 17.80 -7.60 -10.37
CA SER A 17 16.94 -8.78 -10.54
C SER A 17 15.50 -8.51 -10.15
N PHE A 18 14.60 -9.22 -10.81
CA PHE A 18 13.15 -9.04 -10.67
C PHE A 18 12.47 -10.35 -10.32
N GLU A 19 11.66 -10.32 -9.27
CA GLU A 19 10.81 -11.42 -8.88
C GLU A 19 9.35 -10.99 -8.90
N ARG A 20 8.49 -11.73 -9.61
CA ARG A 20 7.06 -11.46 -9.61
C ARG A 20 6.47 -11.68 -8.23
N LEU A 21 5.71 -10.70 -7.76
CA LEU A 21 4.89 -10.82 -6.56
C LEU A 21 3.45 -11.16 -6.96
N TYR A 22 2.90 -12.18 -6.31
CA TYR A 22 1.51 -12.58 -6.45
C TYR A 22 0.75 -12.21 -5.18
N CYS A 23 -0.45 -11.64 -5.33
CA CYS A 23 -1.31 -11.36 -4.17
C CYS A 23 -1.80 -12.64 -3.48
N THR A 24 -1.80 -13.77 -4.19
CA THR A 24 -2.41 -15.04 -3.76
C THR A 24 -1.41 -16.16 -3.49
N LYS A 25 -0.13 -15.95 -3.80
CA LYS A 25 0.91 -16.98 -3.67
C LYS A 25 2.15 -16.39 -3.00
N THR A 26 2.77 -17.19 -2.14
CA THR A 26 4.05 -16.87 -1.50
C THR A 26 5.24 -17.14 -2.42
N GLU A 27 5.05 -17.99 -3.44
CA GLU A 27 6.07 -18.28 -4.45
C GLU A 27 6.41 -17.04 -5.28
N ARG A 28 7.70 -16.89 -5.54
CA ARG A 28 8.25 -15.83 -6.37
C ARG A 28 8.80 -16.43 -7.65
N THR A 29 8.47 -15.82 -8.79
CA THR A 29 8.94 -16.27 -10.09
C THR A 29 9.87 -15.22 -10.69
N PRO A 30 11.12 -15.58 -11.06
CA PRO A 30 12.02 -14.63 -11.72
C PRO A 30 11.42 -14.09 -13.02
N ILE A 31 11.59 -12.79 -13.26
CA ILE A 31 11.24 -12.14 -14.52
C ILE A 31 12.54 -11.74 -15.23
N PRO A 32 12.75 -12.18 -16.48
CA PRO A 32 13.89 -11.73 -17.27
C PRO A 32 13.90 -10.21 -17.42
N ILE A 33 15.07 -9.60 -17.26
CA ILE A 33 15.25 -8.15 -17.34
C ILE A 33 14.76 -7.57 -18.67
N ASP A 34 14.98 -8.26 -19.79
CA ASP A 34 14.52 -7.83 -21.12
C ASP A 34 13.00 -7.64 -21.20
N LYS A 35 12.23 -8.46 -20.46
CA LYS A 35 10.77 -8.31 -20.38
C LYS A 35 10.36 -7.08 -19.59
N VAL A 36 11.14 -6.69 -18.60
CA VAL A 36 10.92 -5.48 -17.82
C VAL A 36 11.28 -4.25 -18.65
N LEU A 37 12.47 -4.26 -19.27
CA LEU A 37 12.99 -3.17 -20.09
C LEU A 37 12.12 -2.86 -21.33
N ASN A 38 11.50 -3.87 -21.93
CA ASN A 38 10.58 -3.65 -23.06
C ASN A 38 9.35 -2.81 -22.70
N LYS A 39 8.87 -2.88 -21.45
CA LYS A 39 7.70 -2.11 -21.01
C LYS A 39 7.72 -1.84 -19.50
N PRO A 40 8.63 -0.96 -19.00
CA PRO A 40 8.79 -0.75 -17.56
C PRO A 40 7.51 -0.20 -16.91
N SER A 41 6.75 0.62 -17.62
CA SER A 41 5.46 1.16 -17.18
C SER A 41 4.36 0.10 -16.94
N GLY A 42 4.55 -1.12 -17.44
CA GLY A 42 3.67 -2.26 -17.18
C GLY A 42 3.84 -2.87 -15.78
N TYR A 43 4.85 -2.42 -15.03
CA TYR A 43 5.22 -2.96 -13.73
C TYR A 43 5.09 -1.93 -12.60
N CYS A 44 4.82 -2.44 -11.40
CA CYS A 44 4.97 -1.72 -10.14
C CYS A 44 6.24 -2.22 -9.47
N PHE A 45 7.24 -1.35 -9.36
CA PHE A 45 8.53 -1.71 -8.79
C PHE A 45 8.44 -1.68 -7.27
N VAL A 46 8.65 -2.82 -6.64
CA VAL A 46 8.53 -2.99 -5.20
C VAL A 46 9.92 -3.08 -4.59
N PHE A 47 10.20 -2.23 -3.61
CA PHE A 47 11.44 -2.30 -2.83
C PHE A 47 11.13 -2.68 -1.40
N GLN A 48 11.85 -3.68 -0.89
CA GLN A 48 11.78 -4.14 0.49
C GLN A 48 12.97 -3.64 1.32
N ASN A 49 14.07 -3.28 0.65
CA ASN A 49 15.28 -2.78 1.26
C ASN A 49 15.67 -1.43 0.62
N PRO A 50 15.87 -0.36 1.41
CA PRO A 50 16.25 0.95 0.86
C PRO A 50 17.60 0.92 0.13
N LEU A 51 18.50 -0.02 0.45
CA LEU A 51 19.79 -0.15 -0.24
C LEU A 51 19.62 -0.58 -1.71
N ASP A 52 18.62 -1.39 -2.02
CA ASP A 52 18.36 -1.79 -3.41
C ASP A 52 17.92 -0.59 -4.25
N LEU A 53 17.04 0.26 -3.70
CA LEU A 53 16.66 1.52 -4.34
C LEU A 53 17.85 2.47 -4.49
N HIS A 54 18.68 2.57 -3.46
CA HIS A 54 19.86 3.43 -3.49
C HIS A 54 20.84 3.02 -4.59
N LYS A 55 21.18 1.73 -4.67
CA LYS A 55 22.09 1.18 -5.69
C LYS A 55 21.55 1.36 -7.10
N LEU A 56 20.25 1.13 -7.31
CA LEU A 56 19.59 1.34 -8.60
C LEU A 56 19.79 2.78 -9.11
N LEU A 57 19.89 3.75 -8.19
CA LEU A 57 19.97 5.18 -8.50
C LEU A 57 21.40 5.73 -8.50
N GLU A 58 22.35 5.07 -7.83
CA GLU A 58 23.71 5.58 -7.62
C GLU A 58 24.70 5.15 -8.70
N ASP A 59 24.65 3.88 -9.15
CA ASP A 59 25.56 3.32 -10.15
C ASP A 59 24.79 2.88 -11.41
N PRO A 60 24.49 3.82 -12.33
CA PRO A 60 23.58 3.56 -13.43
C PRO A 60 24.24 2.73 -14.54
N ASP A 61 24.11 1.41 -14.45
CA ASP A 61 24.18 0.58 -15.65
C ASP A 61 23.04 0.97 -16.63
N PRO A 62 23.18 0.71 -17.94
CA PRO A 62 22.17 1.10 -18.93
C PRO A 62 20.76 0.58 -18.64
N ALA A 63 20.62 -0.61 -18.04
CA ALA A 63 19.33 -1.16 -17.66
C ALA A 63 18.73 -0.39 -16.47
N SER A 64 19.52 -0.09 -15.44
CA SER A 64 19.12 0.75 -14.31
C SER A 64 18.63 2.13 -14.75
N VAL A 65 19.29 2.75 -15.74
CA VAL A 65 18.82 4.00 -16.36
C VAL A 65 17.47 3.83 -17.03
N ALA A 66 17.33 2.81 -17.89
CA ALA A 66 16.10 2.55 -18.63
C ALA A 66 14.91 2.25 -17.70
N ILE A 67 15.16 1.52 -16.62
CA ILE A 67 14.17 1.28 -15.54
C ILE A 67 13.77 2.61 -14.92
N CYS A 68 14.72 3.41 -14.44
CA CYS A 68 14.43 4.68 -13.77
C CYS A 68 13.66 5.66 -14.66
N GLN A 69 13.97 5.72 -15.96
CA GLN A 69 13.26 6.55 -16.93
C GLN A 69 11.84 6.04 -17.23
N GLY A 70 11.66 4.72 -17.31
CA GLY A 70 10.40 4.08 -17.65
C GLY A 70 9.47 3.82 -16.45
N MET A 71 9.98 3.94 -15.22
CA MET A 71 9.26 3.63 -14.00
C MET A 71 8.12 4.62 -13.75
N LYS A 72 6.89 4.09 -13.69
CA LYS A 72 5.66 4.87 -13.42
C LYS A 72 5.07 4.60 -12.05
N LYS A 73 5.27 3.41 -11.50
CA LYS A 73 4.68 3.01 -10.22
C LYS A 73 5.73 2.43 -9.30
N LEU A 74 5.74 2.90 -8.07
CA LEU A 74 6.71 2.56 -7.06
C LEU A 74 6.00 2.15 -5.77
N ARG A 75 6.40 1.03 -5.18
CA ARG A 75 5.93 0.59 -3.88
C ARG A 75 7.08 0.37 -2.92
N PHE A 76 6.94 0.90 -1.71
CA PHE A 76 7.86 0.67 -0.61
C PHE A 76 7.20 -0.22 0.43
N ASP A 77 7.73 -1.43 0.58
CA ASP A 77 7.37 -2.33 1.68
C ASP A 77 8.24 -1.95 2.89
N LEU A 78 7.94 -0.79 3.49
CA LEU A 78 8.84 -0.04 4.38
C LEU A 78 9.40 -0.86 5.56
N LEU A 79 8.59 -1.81 6.06
CA LEU A 79 8.85 -2.53 7.30
C LEU A 79 9.09 -4.03 7.06
N GLN A 80 9.27 -4.43 5.79
CA GLN A 80 9.50 -5.84 5.45
C GLN A 80 10.78 -6.41 6.07
N LEU A 81 11.84 -5.61 6.18
CA LEU A 81 13.13 -6.03 6.76
C LEU A 81 13.04 -6.43 8.24
N ILE A 82 11.99 -5.99 8.94
CA ILE A 82 11.78 -6.25 10.37
C ILE A 82 10.51 -7.08 10.63
N ALA A 83 9.76 -7.39 9.58
CA ALA A 83 8.48 -8.11 9.64
C ALA A 83 8.60 -9.53 10.22
N ARG A 84 9.79 -10.13 10.16
CA ARG A 84 10.03 -11.50 10.60
C ARG A 84 10.36 -11.61 12.08
N ASP A 85 10.68 -10.50 12.73
CA ASP A 85 11.10 -10.50 14.13
C ASP A 85 9.91 -10.28 15.05
N LYS A 86 9.75 -11.16 16.04
CA LYS A 86 8.77 -10.95 17.13
C LYS A 86 9.28 -9.80 18.00
N LEU A 87 8.69 -8.63 17.81
CA LEU A 87 9.05 -7.42 18.54
C LEU A 87 8.47 -7.46 19.95
N THR A 88 9.32 -7.18 20.94
CA THR A 88 8.85 -6.87 22.29
C THR A 88 8.35 -5.42 22.35
N PHE A 89 7.46 -5.14 23.29
CA PHE A 89 6.92 -3.79 23.52
C PHE A 89 8.04 -2.74 23.74
N ARG A 90 9.12 -3.13 24.42
CA ARG A 90 10.26 -2.24 24.69
C ARG A 90 11.06 -1.93 23.43
N GLU A 91 11.30 -2.92 22.56
CA GLU A 91 11.97 -2.70 21.27
C GLU A 91 11.15 -1.80 20.35
N ALA A 92 9.81 -1.92 20.38
CA ALA A 92 8.92 -1.02 19.66
C ALA A 92 9.00 0.43 20.16
N LEU A 93 9.11 0.65 21.47
CA LEU A 93 9.24 1.99 22.06
C LEU A 93 10.63 2.61 21.84
N ASP A 94 11.69 1.83 22.07
CA ASP A 94 13.07 2.29 21.93
C ASP A 94 13.47 2.48 20.45
N GLY A 95 12.68 1.92 19.52
CA GLY A 95 12.93 1.97 18.08
C GLY A 95 14.18 1.18 17.66
N LYS A 96 14.68 0.30 18.54
CA LYS A 96 15.85 -0.55 18.33
C LYS A 96 15.40 -2.00 18.41
N PHE A 97 15.44 -2.70 17.28
CA PHE A 97 15.15 -4.13 17.21
C PHE A 97 16.47 -4.91 17.22
N LYS A 98 16.41 -6.17 17.66
CA LYS A 98 17.59 -7.07 17.64
C LYS A 98 18.25 -7.19 16.28
N SER A 99 17.47 -7.10 15.21
CA SER A 99 17.93 -7.27 13.82
C SER A 99 18.27 -5.95 13.13
N VAL A 100 17.49 -4.89 13.39
CA VAL A 100 17.57 -3.61 12.66
C VAL A 100 17.14 -2.45 13.57
N ASP A 101 17.83 -1.31 13.51
CA ASP A 101 17.36 -0.07 14.15
C ASP A 101 16.29 0.59 13.26
N LEU A 102 15.08 0.81 13.78
CA LEU A 102 13.96 1.41 13.03
C LEU A 102 14.31 2.80 12.53
N ARG A 103 14.95 3.61 13.37
CA ARG A 103 15.30 4.98 13.04
C ARG A 103 16.35 4.98 11.92
N ALA A 104 17.33 4.09 12.00
CA ALA A 104 18.31 3.90 10.94
C ALA A 104 17.65 3.44 9.64
N LEU A 105 16.73 2.46 9.71
CA LEU A 105 15.97 1.99 8.54
C LEU A 105 15.16 3.12 7.88
N MET A 106 14.46 3.91 8.68
CA MET A 106 13.68 5.07 8.20
C MET A 106 14.59 6.17 7.64
N VAL A 107 15.77 6.40 8.21
CA VAL A 107 16.80 7.29 7.62
C VAL A 107 17.24 6.78 6.26
N ASN A 108 17.53 5.48 6.13
CA ASN A 108 17.97 4.88 4.87
C ASN A 108 16.91 5.00 3.77
N TRP A 109 15.63 4.79 4.10
CA TRP A 109 14.53 5.04 3.17
C TRP A 109 14.48 6.49 2.68
N ARG A 110 14.62 7.46 3.59
CA ARG A 110 14.68 8.87 3.22
C ARG A 110 15.88 9.17 2.32
N MET A 111 17.05 8.61 2.63
CA MET A 111 18.26 8.81 1.84
C MET A 111 18.13 8.21 0.44
N ALA A 112 17.63 6.99 0.32
CA ALA A 112 17.39 6.36 -0.98
C ALA A 112 16.42 7.18 -1.84
N CYS A 113 15.33 7.69 -1.25
CA CYS A 113 14.35 8.52 -1.96
C CYS A 113 14.89 9.91 -2.36
N ARG A 114 15.89 10.43 -1.65
CA ARG A 114 16.57 11.69 -2.04
C ARG A 114 17.27 11.57 -3.39
N ASN A 115 17.77 10.38 -3.72
CA ASN A 115 18.49 10.13 -4.97
C ASN A 115 17.58 9.97 -6.21
N ILE A 116 16.27 9.85 -6.03
CA ILE A 116 15.35 9.89 -7.18
C ILE A 116 15.55 11.23 -7.92
N PRO A 117 15.62 11.30 -9.25
CA PRO A 117 15.89 12.58 -9.93
C PRO A 117 14.74 13.58 -9.77
N LYS A 118 15.02 14.86 -10.01
CA LYS A 118 13.97 15.87 -10.28
C LYS A 118 13.30 15.55 -11.62
N ASP A 119 12.08 16.06 -11.77
CA ASP A 119 11.24 15.87 -12.95
C ASP A 119 11.03 14.38 -13.29
N HIS A 120 10.94 13.54 -12.24
CA HIS A 120 10.76 12.11 -12.44
C HIS A 120 9.36 11.79 -13.00
N GLY A 121 9.28 10.71 -13.77
CA GLY A 121 8.07 10.25 -14.45
C GLY A 121 7.10 9.40 -13.61
N LEU A 122 7.26 9.32 -12.28
CA LEU A 122 6.35 8.56 -11.41
C LEU A 122 4.92 9.12 -11.44
N GLU A 123 3.95 8.23 -11.47
CA GLU A 123 2.50 8.49 -11.44
C GLU A 123 1.85 7.96 -10.16
N GLU A 124 2.46 6.93 -9.55
CA GLU A 124 1.93 6.25 -8.37
C GLU A 124 3.04 5.88 -7.39
N LEU A 125 2.84 6.22 -6.12
CA LEU A 125 3.70 5.87 -5.00
C LEU A 125 2.86 5.20 -3.92
N THR A 126 3.22 3.99 -3.52
CA THR A 126 2.51 3.21 -2.51
C THR A 126 3.43 2.89 -1.35
N PHE A 127 3.00 3.20 -0.13
CA PHE A 127 3.64 2.76 1.11
C PHE A 127 2.88 1.55 1.64
N ASP A 128 3.51 0.37 1.61
CA ASP A 128 2.94 -0.85 2.16
C ASP A 128 3.36 -1.04 3.61
N LEU A 129 2.36 -1.07 4.49
CA LEU A 129 2.48 -1.23 5.93
C LEU A 129 1.84 -2.54 6.43
N SER A 130 1.55 -3.50 5.54
CA SER A 130 0.92 -4.77 5.89
C SER A 130 1.72 -5.58 6.93
N SER A 131 3.04 -5.41 6.92
CA SER A 131 3.98 -6.09 7.82
C SER A 131 4.16 -5.42 9.20
N ALA A 132 3.33 -4.44 9.56
CA ALA A 132 3.70 -3.43 10.55
C ALA A 132 2.74 -3.20 11.73
N LYS A 133 1.98 -4.23 12.12
CA LYS A 133 0.84 -4.14 13.07
C LYS A 133 1.04 -3.17 14.26
N GLU A 134 2.16 -3.23 14.97
CA GLU A 134 2.41 -2.35 16.12
C GLU A 134 3.28 -1.12 15.80
N LEU A 135 4.04 -1.17 14.70
CA LEU A 135 5.03 -0.15 14.35
C LEU A 135 4.45 1.05 13.62
N CYS A 136 3.30 0.90 12.97
CA CYS A 136 2.61 2.01 12.32
C CYS A 136 2.08 3.06 13.30
N LYS A 137 2.01 2.71 14.59
CA LYS A 137 1.66 3.64 15.67
C LYS A 137 2.83 4.57 16.04
N LEU A 138 4.04 4.30 15.53
CA LEU A 138 5.22 5.07 15.85
C LEU A 138 5.33 6.32 14.97
N HIS A 139 5.54 7.46 15.63
CA HIS A 139 5.76 8.75 14.99
C HIS A 139 6.86 8.73 13.92
N VAL A 140 7.88 7.88 14.08
CA VAL A 140 9.00 7.78 13.12
C VAL A 140 8.56 7.21 11.77
N VAL A 141 7.59 6.29 11.74
CA VAL A 141 7.06 5.70 10.49
C VAL A 141 6.20 6.74 9.78
N SER A 142 5.23 7.34 10.49
CA SER A 142 4.37 8.41 9.94
C SER A 142 5.20 9.58 9.40
N SER A 143 6.17 10.08 10.17
CA SER A 143 7.05 11.17 9.74
C SER A 143 7.88 10.80 8.51
N THR A 144 8.27 9.53 8.36
CA THR A 144 9.04 9.07 7.21
C THR A 144 8.19 8.98 5.96
N VAL A 145 6.99 8.40 6.06
CA VAL A 145 6.01 8.36 4.97
C VAL A 145 5.76 9.77 4.46
N GLN A 146 5.45 10.70 5.37
CA GLN A 146 5.24 12.10 5.06
C GLN A 146 6.43 12.73 4.32
N LEU A 147 7.64 12.62 4.89
CA LEU A 147 8.82 13.25 4.31
C LEU A 147 9.12 12.70 2.91
N ILE A 148 8.98 11.39 2.71
CA ILE A 148 9.20 10.76 1.41
C ILE A 148 8.12 11.20 0.42
N SER A 149 6.83 11.14 0.80
CA SER A 149 5.74 11.55 -0.09
C SER A 149 5.88 13.00 -0.53
N THR A 150 6.14 13.92 0.40
CA THR A 150 6.34 15.34 0.10
C THR A 150 7.54 15.53 -0.81
N THR A 151 8.67 14.89 -0.51
CA THR A 151 9.89 15.01 -1.32
C THR A 151 9.67 14.57 -2.76
N LEU A 152 9.01 13.43 -2.97
CA LEU A 152 8.77 12.91 -4.32
C LEU A 152 7.71 13.70 -5.07
N VAL A 153 6.64 14.15 -4.41
CA VAL A 153 5.64 15.01 -5.06
C VAL A 153 6.27 16.34 -5.53
N LEU A 154 7.17 16.93 -4.73
CA LEU A 154 7.88 18.16 -5.10
C LEU A 154 8.85 17.96 -6.28
N LYS A 155 9.36 16.74 -6.46
CA LYS A 155 10.29 16.37 -7.55
C LYS A 155 9.57 15.83 -8.79
N ALA A 156 8.26 15.62 -8.74
CA ALA A 156 7.53 15.01 -9.83
C ALA A 156 7.31 15.99 -10.99
N ALA A 157 7.55 15.51 -12.22
CA ALA A 157 7.21 16.24 -13.45
C ALA A 157 5.70 16.39 -13.65
N GLN A 158 4.90 15.58 -12.95
CA GLN A 158 3.46 15.46 -13.12
C GLN A 158 2.77 15.16 -11.77
N ASN A 159 1.46 15.01 -11.78
CA ASN A 159 0.69 14.65 -10.59
C ASN A 159 1.08 13.24 -10.11
N LEU A 160 1.60 13.15 -8.89
CA LEU A 160 1.97 11.89 -8.24
C LEU A 160 0.87 11.48 -7.26
N ARG A 161 0.25 10.33 -7.48
CA ARG A 161 -0.72 9.75 -6.55
C ARG A 161 0.02 8.97 -5.46
N CYS A 162 -0.31 9.25 -4.21
CA CYS A 162 0.31 8.62 -3.05
C CYS A 162 -0.72 7.78 -2.29
N TRP A 163 -0.34 6.57 -1.92
CA TRP A 163 -1.19 5.59 -1.24
C TRP A 163 -0.51 5.02 -0.02
N ILE A 164 -1.31 4.67 0.98
CA ILE A 164 -0.88 3.76 2.05
C ILE A 164 -1.77 2.53 2.00
N GLN A 165 -1.16 1.34 1.99
CA GLN A 165 -1.87 0.06 2.02
C GLN A 165 -1.44 -0.81 3.20
N GLY A 166 -2.17 -1.91 3.43
CA GLY A 166 -1.88 -2.82 4.53
C GLY A 166 -2.42 -2.37 5.89
N LEU A 167 -3.39 -1.45 5.91
CA LEU A 167 -4.00 -0.90 7.13
C LEU A 167 -5.13 -1.77 7.72
N SER A 168 -5.44 -2.92 7.10
CA SER A 168 -6.61 -3.76 7.45
C SER A 168 -6.60 -4.29 8.89
N ASN A 169 -5.44 -4.28 9.54
CA ASN A 169 -5.27 -4.75 10.91
C ASN A 169 -5.24 -3.60 11.94
N MET A 170 -5.46 -2.35 11.52
CA MET A 170 -5.47 -1.17 12.39
C MET A 170 -6.88 -0.75 12.77
N ASN A 171 -7.04 -0.12 13.92
CA ASN A 171 -8.30 0.53 14.26
C ASN A 171 -8.49 1.84 13.47
N ARG A 172 -9.70 2.42 13.55
CA ARG A 172 -10.05 3.64 12.80
C ARG A 172 -9.16 4.84 13.13
N TRP A 173 -8.77 5.01 14.39
CA TRP A 173 -7.94 6.12 14.82
C TRP A 173 -6.50 5.99 14.33
N GLU A 174 -5.94 4.79 14.40
CA GLU A 174 -4.61 4.46 13.88
C GLU A 174 -4.54 4.65 12.37
N THR A 175 -5.56 4.15 11.66
CA THR A 175 -5.73 4.35 10.22
C THR A 175 -5.75 5.84 9.87
N CYS A 176 -6.55 6.63 10.60
CA CYS A 176 -6.62 8.07 10.41
C CYS A 176 -5.27 8.75 10.65
N HIS A 177 -4.57 8.41 11.75
CA HIS A 177 -3.28 9.00 12.08
C HIS A 177 -2.23 8.76 10.97
N VAL A 178 -2.16 7.54 10.46
CA VAL A 178 -1.22 7.16 9.40
C VAL A 178 -1.62 7.78 8.06
N GLN A 179 -2.91 7.85 7.74
CA GLN A 179 -3.39 8.55 6.54
C GLN A 179 -3.13 10.05 6.59
N MET A 180 -3.28 10.67 7.77
CA MET A 180 -2.95 12.08 7.98
C MET A 180 -1.47 12.36 7.73
N ALA A 181 -0.58 11.37 7.82
CA ALA A 181 0.83 11.56 7.44
C ALA A 181 1.00 11.93 5.95
N LEU A 182 0.10 11.51 5.06
CA LEU A 182 0.10 11.98 3.67
C LEU A 182 -0.40 13.42 3.52
N LEU A 183 -1.17 13.92 4.49
CA LEU A 183 -1.89 15.20 4.44
C LEU A 183 -1.21 16.33 5.21
N SER A 184 -0.41 16.01 6.23
CA SER A 184 -0.04 16.99 7.26
C SER A 184 1.42 17.43 7.19
N LYS A 185 1.71 18.48 6.41
CA LYS A 185 2.41 19.73 6.83
C LYS A 185 2.69 20.57 5.59
N PHE A 186 1.78 21.49 5.32
CA PHE A 186 2.07 22.66 4.50
C PHE A 186 1.74 23.86 5.38
N SER A 187 2.77 24.56 5.84
CA SER A 187 2.65 25.81 6.59
C SER A 187 2.19 26.98 5.71
N ASP A 188 2.15 26.78 4.40
CA ASP A 188 1.66 27.75 3.42
C ASP A 188 0.42 27.18 2.70
N VAL A 189 -0.70 27.90 2.82
CA VAL A 189 -1.98 27.56 2.21
C VAL A 189 -1.89 27.58 0.68
N HIS A 190 -1.00 28.39 0.10
CA HIS A 190 -0.78 28.42 -1.35
C HIS A 190 -0.03 27.20 -1.86
N GLU A 191 0.97 26.73 -1.11
CA GLU A 191 1.72 25.51 -1.41
C GLU A 191 0.84 24.27 -1.20
N MET A 192 0.01 24.28 -0.15
CA MET A 192 -1.02 23.27 0.10
C MET A 192 -2.01 23.19 -1.07
N MET A 193 -2.56 24.31 -1.54
CA MET A 193 -3.52 24.34 -2.66
C MET A 193 -2.89 23.85 -3.97
N ARG A 194 -1.62 24.22 -4.22
CA ARG A 194 -0.85 23.73 -5.38
C ARG A 194 -0.58 22.23 -5.32
N LEU A 195 -0.28 21.70 -4.14
CA LEU A 195 0.05 20.29 -3.93
C LEU A 195 -1.18 19.40 -3.81
N CYS A 196 -2.29 19.87 -3.25
CA CYS A 196 -3.59 19.19 -3.32
C CYS A 196 -4.07 19.05 -4.77
N GLY A 197 -3.78 20.03 -5.64
CA GLY A 197 -4.00 19.89 -7.08
C GLY A 197 -3.11 18.84 -7.76
N LYS A 198 -1.93 18.55 -7.19
CA LYS A 198 -1.01 17.48 -7.64
C LYS A 198 -1.30 16.12 -7.00
N LEU A 199 -1.87 16.11 -5.81
CA LEU A 199 -2.20 14.95 -5.00
C LEU A 199 -3.65 14.55 -5.24
N ASN A 200 -3.90 13.64 -6.20
CA ASN A 200 -5.21 12.98 -6.26
C ASN A 200 -5.26 11.83 -5.24
N ILE A 201 -5.63 12.16 -4.01
CA ILE A 201 -5.80 11.20 -2.91
C ILE A 201 -7.22 10.63 -2.99
N SER A 202 -7.44 9.58 -3.78
CA SER A 202 -8.73 8.86 -3.82
C SER A 202 -8.65 7.53 -3.06
N GLY A 203 -8.59 7.61 -1.73
CA GLY A 203 -8.36 6.46 -0.85
C GLY A 203 -9.56 6.08 0.03
N VAL A 204 -10.80 6.19 -0.45
CA VAL A 204 -11.94 5.48 0.14
C VAL A 204 -12.18 4.23 -0.71
N GLY A 205 -11.59 3.13 -0.28
CA GLY A 205 -11.77 1.81 -0.85
C GLY A 205 -11.58 0.78 0.25
N ILE A 206 -12.56 0.66 1.14
CA ILE A 206 -12.70 -0.52 1.99
C ILE A 206 -13.06 -1.66 1.05
N SER A 207 -12.06 -2.39 0.56
CA SER A 207 -12.31 -3.67 -0.12
C SER A 207 -12.54 -4.73 0.96
N THR A 208 -13.77 -4.79 1.48
CA THR A 208 -14.29 -6.03 2.04
C THR A 208 -14.65 -6.92 0.85
N GLN A 209 -13.75 -7.81 0.44
CA GLN A 209 -14.14 -8.95 -0.39
C GLN A 209 -14.95 -9.91 0.49
N SER A 210 -16.26 -9.67 0.58
CA SER A 210 -17.22 -10.70 0.97
C SER A 210 -17.58 -11.49 -0.29
N ASN A 211 -17.25 -12.78 -0.25
CA ASN A 211 -17.71 -13.82 -1.17
C ASN A 211 -19.22 -13.73 -1.39
N THR A 212 -19.66 -13.42 -2.61
CA THR A 212 -20.89 -14.00 -3.17
C THR A 212 -20.72 -14.23 -4.66
N ARG A 213 -20.82 -15.52 -4.99
CA ARG A 213 -20.84 -16.17 -6.28
C ARG A 213 -21.98 -15.62 -7.16
N SER A 214 -21.66 -15.18 -8.38
CA SER A 214 -22.66 -14.89 -9.42
C SER A 214 -22.86 -16.13 -10.29
N GLU A 215 -24.04 -16.74 -10.24
CA GLU A 215 -24.64 -17.53 -11.32
C GLU A 215 -25.80 -16.66 -11.84
N LEU A 216 -25.64 -15.95 -12.98
CA LEU A 216 -25.96 -16.33 -14.36
C LEU A 216 -27.46 -16.57 -14.65
N TRP A 217 -27.95 -15.76 -15.60
CA TRP A 217 -29.19 -15.80 -16.40
C TRP A 217 -30.44 -15.24 -15.72
N GLY A 218 -31.31 -14.45 -16.35
CA GLY A 218 -31.52 -14.07 -17.75
C GLY A 218 -33.01 -13.66 -17.87
N ASP A 219 -33.29 -12.59 -18.61
CA ASP A 219 -34.61 -11.96 -18.78
C ASP A 219 -35.76 -12.92 -19.14
N GLU A 220 -36.99 -12.65 -18.65
CA GLU A 220 -38.19 -12.53 -19.51
C GLU A 220 -39.46 -12.06 -18.76
N LYS A 221 -40.42 -11.60 -19.57
CA LYS A 221 -41.50 -10.63 -19.33
C LYS A 221 -42.82 -11.19 -18.76
N HIS A 222 -43.65 -10.22 -18.34
CA HIS A 222 -45.12 -10.07 -18.51
C HIS A 222 -46.13 -10.49 -17.41
N ASN A 223 -46.99 -9.49 -17.12
CA ASN A 223 -48.44 -9.49 -16.86
C ASN A 223 -49.04 -9.62 -15.44
N SER A 224 -49.56 -8.46 -14.99
CA SER A 224 -50.97 -8.15 -14.68
C SER A 224 -51.75 -8.91 -13.59
N SER A 225 -52.07 -8.13 -12.54
CA SER A 225 -53.38 -7.99 -11.85
C SER A 225 -54.06 -9.19 -11.16
N SER A 226 -54.25 -9.08 -9.84
CA SER A 226 -55.57 -8.91 -9.15
C SER A 226 -55.58 -9.47 -7.71
N SER A 227 -56.56 -9.00 -6.94
CA SER A 227 -56.71 -8.97 -5.48
C SER A 227 -57.01 -10.30 -4.77
N SER A 228 -56.68 -10.40 -3.48
CA SER A 228 -57.62 -10.76 -2.39
C SER A 228 -56.92 -10.83 -1.03
N ALA A 229 -57.67 -10.46 0.01
CA ALA A 229 -57.27 -10.28 1.41
C ALA A 229 -57.16 -11.64 2.18
N PRO A 230 -56.74 -11.65 3.48
CA PRO A 230 -56.17 -12.79 4.19
C PRO A 230 -57.24 -13.59 4.98
N PRO A 231 -56.85 -14.69 5.65
CA PRO A 231 -57.57 -15.14 6.83
C PRO A 231 -56.74 -15.04 8.12
N GLU A 232 -57.45 -14.56 9.13
CA GLU A 232 -57.15 -14.51 10.55
C GLU A 232 -57.16 -15.89 11.24
N SER A 233 -56.48 -15.90 12.40
CA SER A 233 -56.86 -16.54 13.67
C SER A 233 -56.50 -18.01 13.94
N LEU A 234 -55.66 -18.20 14.97
CA LEU A 234 -55.99 -18.86 16.25
C LEU A 234 -54.74 -18.75 17.17
N ARG A 235 -54.62 -17.70 18.00
CA ARG A 235 -55.01 -17.61 19.43
C ARG A 235 -54.31 -18.58 20.40
N LEU A 236 -53.65 -17.93 21.36
CA LEU A 236 -53.48 -18.24 22.81
C LEU A 236 -52.09 -18.69 23.31
N GLN A 237 -51.61 -17.87 24.25
CA GLN A 237 -50.37 -17.93 25.04
C GLN A 237 -50.52 -18.90 26.27
N PRO A 238 -49.77 -18.74 27.38
CA PRO A 238 -48.46 -19.33 27.68
C PRO A 238 -48.53 -20.26 28.91
N SER A 239 -47.52 -21.12 29.14
CA SER A 239 -47.38 -21.79 30.45
C SER A 239 -46.01 -21.53 31.07
N VAL A 240 -46.05 -20.70 32.10
CA VAL A 240 -45.07 -20.62 33.19
C VAL A 240 -45.02 -21.97 33.91
N TYR A 241 -43.82 -22.50 34.17
CA TYR A 241 -43.57 -23.31 35.36
C TYR A 241 -42.22 -22.96 35.97
N LYS A 242 -42.28 -22.45 37.21
CA LYS A 242 -41.19 -22.44 38.18
C LYS A 242 -41.06 -23.84 38.79
N SER A 243 -39.84 -24.24 39.14
CA SER A 243 -39.41 -24.61 40.50
C SER A 243 -38.43 -25.80 40.53
N LYS A 244 -37.24 -25.50 41.07
CA LYS A 244 -36.39 -26.27 42.00
C LYS A 244 -35.97 -27.69 41.62
N ASP A 245 -34.65 -27.90 41.57
CA ASP A 245 -33.88 -28.38 42.73
C ASP A 245 -32.54 -27.62 42.83
#